data_AF-A0A1H7JG88-F1
#
_entry.id   AF-A0A1H7JG88-F1
#
_cell.length_a   1.000
_cell.length_b   1.000
_cell.length_c   1.000
_cell.angle_alpha   90.00
_cell.angle_beta   90.00
_cell.angle_gamma   90.00
#
_symmetry.space_group_name_H-M   'P 1'
#
loop_
_entity.id
_entity.type
_entity.pdbx_description
1 polymer ?
#
loop_
_entity_poly.entity_id
_entity_poly.type
_entity_poly.pdbx_seq_one_letter_code
_entity_poly.pdbx_strand_id
1 'polypeptide(L)' 'MYGTGWCAFCMMARRLLRGKGVEIQEIRIDDDPAQRRVMEERSGRHTVPQVFAGEDHLGGYTDLVELEQRGELDERLGL' A
#
# COMPACT_ATOMS: atom_id res chain seq x y z
N MET A 1 -3.62 1.00 3.60
CA MET A 1 -2.49 0.12 3.22
C MET A 1 -2.46 -1.08 4.14
N TYR A 2 -2.40 -2.30 3.58
CA TYR A 2 -2.11 -3.51 4.33
C TYR A 2 -0.60 -3.70 4.47
N GLY A 3 -0.14 -4.09 5.65
CA GLY A 3 1.28 -4.29 5.91
C GLY A 3 1.58 -5.03 7.19
N THR A 4 2.88 -5.23 7.45
CA THR A 4 3.42 -5.75 8.70
C THR A 4 4.52 -4.84 9.26
N GLY A 5 4.89 -5.05 10.51
CA GLY A 5 5.78 -4.15 11.26
C GLY A 5 7.23 -4.32 10.91
N TRP A 6 7.57 -5.54 10.53
CA TRP A 6 8.93 -5.98 10.23
C TRP A 6 9.23 -6.00 8.73
N CYS A 7 8.24 -5.77 7.85
CA CYS A 7 8.45 -5.76 6.41
C CYS A 7 9.15 -4.47 5.93
N ALA A 8 10.33 -4.62 5.33
CA ALA A 8 11.10 -3.52 4.76
C ALA A 8 10.34 -2.77 3.66
N PHE A 9 9.69 -3.50 2.73
CA PHE A 9 8.89 -2.88 1.67
C PHE A 9 7.69 -2.08 2.22
N CYS A 10 7.07 -2.53 3.31
CA CYS A 10 6.03 -1.74 3.98
C CYS A 10 6.59 -0.44 4.54
N MET A 11 7.78 -0.47 5.15
CA MET A 11 8.44 0.76 5.65
C MET A 11 8.75 1.74 4.51
N MET A 12 9.21 1.22 3.36
CA MET A 12 9.50 2.05 2.19
C MET A 12 8.22 2.65 1.58
N ALA A 13 7.15 1.87 1.45
CA ALA A 13 5.85 2.36 1.00
C ALA A 13 5.30 3.46 1.93
N ARG A 14 5.39 3.28 3.25
CA ARG A 14 5.03 4.33 4.23
C ARG A 14 5.83 5.61 3.99
N ARG A 15 7.14 5.50 3.77
CA ARG A 15 8.00 6.66 3.56
C ARG A 15 7.64 7.41 2.28
N LEU A 16 7.43 6.69 1.18
CA LEU A 16 7.02 7.27 -0.10
C LEU A 16 5.71 8.06 0.06
N LEU A 17 4.67 7.38 0.57
CA LEU A 17 3.33 7.96 0.73
C LEU A 17 3.32 9.13 1.73
N ARG A 18 4.00 9.01 2.88
CA ARG A 18 4.15 10.15 3.81
C ARG A 18 4.90 11.32 3.18
N GLY A 19 5.87 11.04 2.30
CA GLY A 19 6.58 12.06 1.52
C GLY A 19 5.66 12.84 0.58
N LYS A 20 4.56 12.24 0.13
CA LYS A 20 3.49 12.88 -0.64
C LYS A 20 2.48 13.65 0.21
N GLY A 21 2.61 13.60 1.54
CA GLY A 21 1.70 14.28 2.47
C GLY A 21 0.36 13.59 2.67
N VAL A 22 0.19 12.33 2.20
CA VAL A 22 -1.05 11.58 2.40
C VAL A 22 -1.10 10.91 3.77
N GLU A 23 -2.28 10.95 4.41
CA GLU A 23 -2.54 10.15 5.60
C GLU A 23 -2.71 8.67 5.21
N ILE A 24 -2.05 7.79 5.95
CA ILE A 24 -2.08 6.35 5.68
C ILE A 24 -2.87 5.67 6.79
N GLN A 25 -4.05 5.16 6.45
CA GLN A 25 -4.70 4.16 7.29
C GLN A 25 -3.99 2.82 7.10
N GLU A 26 -3.35 2.33 8.15
CA GLU A 26 -2.61 1.08 8.10
C GLU A 26 -3.42 -0.07 8.70
N ILE A 27 -3.52 -1.18 7.96
CA ILE A 27 -4.17 -2.41 8.38
C ILE A 27 -3.08 -3.45 8.59
N ARG A 28 -2.93 -3.88 9.84
CA ARG A 28 -1.84 -4.75 10.30
C ARG A 28 -2.25 -6.21 10.25
N ILE A 29 -1.79 -6.91 9.21
CA ILE A 29 -2.11 -8.34 9.05
C ILE A 29 -1.31 -9.24 10.00
N ASP A 30 -0.28 -8.70 10.64
CA ASP A 30 0.48 -9.36 11.70
C ASP A 30 -0.18 -9.24 13.07
N ASP A 31 -1.01 -8.21 13.29
CA ASP A 31 -1.79 -8.04 14.52
C ASP A 31 -3.18 -8.71 14.41
N ASP A 32 -3.81 -8.64 13.22
CA ASP A 32 -5.06 -9.33 12.90
C ASP A 32 -4.88 -10.23 11.66
N PRO A 33 -4.63 -11.54 11.85
CA PRO A 33 -4.46 -12.48 10.76
C PRO A 33 -5.67 -12.61 9.82
N ALA A 34 -6.88 -12.26 10.26
CA ALA A 34 -8.07 -12.30 9.39
C ALA A 34 -7.98 -11.25 8.27
N GLN A 35 -7.29 -10.14 8.50
CA GLN A 35 -7.07 -9.10 7.49
C GLN A 35 -6.24 -9.58 6.30
N ARG A 36 -5.42 -10.64 6.47
CA ARG A 36 -4.71 -11.25 5.35
C ARG A 36 -5.68 -11.73 4.27
N ARG A 37 -6.76 -12.39 4.69
CA ARG A 37 -7.77 -12.91 3.76
C ARG A 37 -8.50 -11.77 3.05
N VAL A 38 -8.88 -10.72 3.79
CA VAL A 38 -9.52 -9.52 3.22
C VAL A 38 -8.58 -8.82 2.22
N MET A 39 -7.29 -8.71 2.55
CA MET A 39 -6.27 -8.16 1.65
C MET A 39 -6.17 -8.98 0.37
N GLU A 40 -6.08 -10.31 0.49
CA GLU A 40 -5.99 -11.23 -0.66
C GLU A 40 -7.24 -11.15 -1.55
N GLU A 41 -8.44 -11.13 -0.95
CA GLU A 41 -9.70 -11.00 -1.68
C GLU A 41 -9.80 -9.66 -2.42
N ARG A 42 -9.32 -8.55 -1.82
CA ARG A 42 -9.35 -7.22 -2.44
C ARG A 42 -8.25 -6.98 -3.47
N SER A 43 -7.06 -7.54 -3.27
CA SER A 43 -5.88 -7.26 -4.11
C SER A 43 -5.59 -8.35 -5.15
N GLY A 44 -6.12 -9.55 -4.96
CA GLY A 44 -5.69 -10.75 -5.69
C GLY A 44 -4.23 -11.16 -5.41
N ARG A 45 -3.58 -10.55 -4.41
CA ARG A 45 -2.16 -10.76 -4.08
C ARG A 45 -1.99 -11.18 -2.62
N HIS A 46 -0.99 -12.04 -2.35
CA HIS A 46 -0.71 -12.63 -1.02
C HIS A 46 0.41 -11.92 -0.25
N THR A 47 1.16 -11.05 -0.91
CA THR A 47 2.32 -10.35 -0.35
C THR A 47 1.95 -8.98 0.19
N VAL A 48 2.70 -8.49 1.17
CA VAL A 48 2.63 -7.10 1.64
C VAL A 48 3.81 -6.28 1.10
N PRO A 49 3.69 -4.95 0.96
CA PRO A 49 2.48 -4.14 1.20
C PRO A 49 1.44 -4.30 0.09
N GLN A 50 0.17 -4.03 0.41
CA GLN A 50 -0.88 -3.77 -0.59
C GLN A 50 -1.51 -2.40 -0.31
N VAL A 51 -1.45 -1.50 -1.28
CA VAL A 51 -1.85 -0.10 -1.18
C VAL A 51 -3.10 0.15 -2.00
N PHE A 52 -4.03 0.90 -1.43
CA PHE A 52 -5.28 1.28 -2.06
C PHE A 52 -5.53 2.77 -1.83
N ALA A 53 -6.06 3.44 -2.84
CA ALA A 53 -6.62 4.80 -2.77
C ALA A 53 -8.15 4.69 -2.92
N GLY A 54 -8.86 4.68 -1.79
CA GLY A 54 -10.28 4.33 -1.78
C GLY A 54 -10.50 2.88 -2.26
N GLU A 55 -11.19 2.72 -3.38
CA GLU A 55 -11.43 1.43 -4.05
C GLU A 55 -10.32 1.05 -5.03
N ASP A 56 -9.51 2.01 -5.46
CA ASP A 56 -8.48 1.79 -6.47
C ASP A 56 -7.27 1.08 -5.86
N HIS A 57 -6.85 -0.01 -6.50
CA HIS A 57 -5.70 -0.82 -6.08
C HIS A 57 -4.42 -0.32 -6.76
N LEU A 58 -3.52 0.23 -5.96
CA LEU A 58 -2.23 0.76 -6.43
C LEU A 58 -1.13 -0.32 -6.48
N GLY A 59 -1.38 -1.50 -5.93
CA GLY A 59 -0.41 -2.59 -5.87
C GLY A 59 0.48 -2.57 -4.62
N GLY A 60 1.68 -3.15 -4.76
CA GLY A 60 2.70 -3.16 -3.73
C GLY A 60 3.72 -2.03 -3.89
N TYR A 61 4.85 -2.14 -3.19
CA TYR A 61 5.85 -1.07 -3.19
C TYR A 61 6.45 -0.82 -4.59
N THR A 62 6.74 -1.88 -5.35
CA THR A 62 7.29 -1.74 -6.70
C THR A 62 6.30 -1.04 -7.64
N ASP A 63 5.01 -1.40 -7.56
CA ASP A 63 3.96 -0.76 -8.36
C ASP A 63 3.86 0.74 -8.01
N LEU A 64 3.95 1.11 -6.72
CA LEU A 64 3.99 2.52 -6.30
C LEU A 64 5.20 3.28 -6.87
N VAL A 65 6.39 2.67 -6.87
CA VAL A 65 7.60 3.29 -7.43
C VAL A 65 7.45 3.46 -8.94
N GLU A 66 6.85 2.50 -9.63
CA GLU A 66 6.59 2.60 -11.07
C GLU A 66 5.61 3.74 -11.39
N LEU A 67 4.51 3.86 -10.62
CA LEU A 67 3.57 4.97 -10.75
C LEU A 67 4.25 6.32 -10.50
N GLU A 68 5.12 6.41 -9.50
CA GLU A 68 5.88 7.62 -9.19
C GLU A 68 6.83 8.00 -10.35
N GLN A 69 7.55 7.01 -10.89
CA GLN A 69 8.47 7.22 -12.02
C GLN A 69 7.75 7.66 -13.28
N ARG A 70 6.50 7.22 -13.46
CA ARG A 70 5.62 7.64 -14.55
C ARG A 70 4.96 9.00 -14.30
N GLY A 71 5.08 9.56 -13.08
CA GLY A 71 4.42 10.80 -12.69
C GLY A 71 2.90 10.66 -12.48
N GLU A 72 2.41 9.44 -12.32
CA GLU A 72 0.97 9.13 -12.20
C GLU A 72 0.53 8.93 -10.76
N LEU A 73 1.48 8.76 -9.83
CA LEU A 73 1.13 8.44 -8.44
C LEU A 73 0.30 9.55 -7.79
N ASP A 74 0.62 10.82 -8.04
CA ASP A 74 -0.09 11.95 -7.43
C ASP A 74 -1.56 11.99 -7.89
N GLU A 75 -1.80 11.82 -9.19
CA GLU A 75 -3.15 11.71 -9.75
C GLU A 75 -3.93 10.54 -9.13
N ARG A 76 -3.28 9.37 -9.02
CA ARG A 76 -3.88 8.17 -8.40
C ARG A 76 -4.18 8.33 -6.91
N LEU A 77 -3.44 9.21 -6.22
CA LEU A 77 -3.67 9.57 -4.82
C LEU A 77 -4.66 10.74 -4.65
N GLY A 78 -5.06 11.41 -5.74
CA GLY A 78 -5.94 12.57 -5.72
C GLY A 78 -5.26 13.86 -5.25
N LEU A 79 -3.96 14.02 -5.53
CA LEU A 79 -3.14 15.19 -5.21
C LEU A 79 -3.03 16.17 -6.39
#